data_AF-A0A804U7L5-F1
#
_entry.id   AF-A0A804U7L5-F1
#
_cell.length_a   1.000
_cell.length_b   1.000
_cell.length_c   1.000
_cell.angle_alpha   90.00
_cell.angle_beta   90.00
_cell.angle_gamma   90.00
#
_symmetry.space_group_name_H-M   'P 1'
#
loop_
_entity.id
_entity.type
_entity.pdbx_description
1 polymer ?
#
loop_
_entity_poly.entity_id
_entity_poly.type
_entity_poly.pdbx_seq_one_letter_code
_entity_poly.pdbx_strand_id
1 'polypeptide(L)'
;MERLLEARISSAVGLRHSLGLPSADTNAYRLINSEGDRLSGLIVDIFADVAVIASSAAWVEKYRQEIQFLVSKVNGVSHIKWRPSTDILKEEGLDISEHKEPASTCSTVKVMENGIVYLVSLEGQKTGFYADQRENRYIISLLSKDQRVLDLCCYSGGFALNAAKGGADNVIGIDSSGSALDLANENIVLNELNQGKVSFVKGDATTFMKGAISENELWDLVILDPPKLAPRK
;
A
#
# COMPACT_ATOMS: atom_id res chain seq x y z
N MET A 1 -19.69 -19.41 -14.91
CA MET A 1 -18.64 -18.71 -14.13
C MET A 1 -18.66 -17.22 -14.40
N GLU A 2 -18.64 -16.80 -15.67
CA GLU A 2 -18.66 -15.39 -16.08
C GLU A 2 -19.72 -14.53 -15.38
N ARG A 3 -21.01 -14.92 -15.40
CA ARG A 3 -22.08 -14.22 -14.68
C ARG A 3 -21.85 -14.08 -13.18
N LEU A 4 -21.16 -15.04 -12.54
CA LEU A 4 -20.84 -14.98 -11.12
C LEU A 4 -19.73 -13.96 -10.87
N LEU A 5 -18.67 -13.96 -11.70
CA LEU A 5 -17.57 -13.00 -11.60
C LEU A 5 -18.09 -11.58 -11.80
N GLU A 6 -18.87 -11.35 -12.85
CA GLU A 6 -19.49 -10.06 -13.14
C GLU A 6 -20.33 -9.56 -11.95
N ALA A 7 -21.20 -10.40 -11.40
CA ALA A 7 -22.04 -10.05 -10.25
C ALA A 7 -21.22 -9.72 -8.99
N ARG A 8 -20.16 -10.49 -8.72
CA ARG A 8 -19.29 -10.30 -7.53
C ARG A 8 -18.40 -9.06 -7.66
N ILE A 9 -17.79 -8.85 -8.82
CA ILE A 9 -16.99 -7.66 -9.11
C ILE A 9 -17.87 -6.41 -9.04
N SER A 10 -19.06 -6.45 -9.64
CA SER A 10 -20.03 -5.34 -9.55
C SER A 10 -20.46 -5.05 -8.11
N SER A 11 -20.65 -6.09 -7.29
CA SER A 11 -20.95 -5.93 -5.86
C SER A 11 -19.79 -5.28 -5.11
N ALA A 12 -18.55 -5.68 -5.40
CA ALA A 12 -17.35 -5.12 -4.79
C ALA A 12 -17.17 -3.64 -5.17
N VAL A 13 -17.37 -3.28 -6.44
CA VAL A 13 -17.40 -1.89 -6.93
C VAL A 13 -18.45 -1.08 -6.19
N GLY A 14 -19.68 -1.59 -6.11
CA GLY A 14 -20.78 -0.92 -5.39
C GLY A 14 -20.47 -0.68 -3.92
N LEU A 15 -19.82 -1.65 -3.24
CA LEU A 15 -19.37 -1.50 -1.86
C LEU A 15 -18.33 -0.36 -1.74
N ARG A 16 -17.32 -0.29 -2.62
CA ARG A 16 -16.31 0.78 -2.56
C ARG A 16 -16.91 2.15 -2.83
N HIS A 17 -17.84 2.24 -3.79
CA HIS A 17 -18.60 3.47 -4.01
C HIS A 17 -19.38 3.90 -2.76
N SER A 18 -20.01 2.96 -2.04
CA SER A 18 -20.73 3.28 -0.78
C SER A 18 -19.81 3.74 0.35
N LEU A 19 -18.52 3.38 0.28
CA LEU A 19 -17.46 3.87 1.17
C LEU A 19 -16.85 5.20 0.68
N GLY A 20 -17.36 5.78 -0.41
CA GLY A 20 -16.85 7.02 -0.98
C GLY A 20 -15.56 6.87 -1.77
N LEU A 21 -15.30 5.70 -2.37
CA LEU A 21 -14.08 5.42 -3.12
C LEU A 21 -14.37 5.13 -4.61
N PRO A 22 -13.58 5.69 -5.55
CA PRO A 22 -12.62 6.76 -5.33
C PRO A 22 -13.31 8.08 -4.94
N SER A 23 -12.55 9.01 -4.37
CA SER A 23 -13.00 10.38 -4.06
C SER A 23 -12.08 11.41 -4.72
N ALA A 24 -12.42 12.69 -4.55
CA ALA A 24 -11.55 13.80 -4.97
C ALA A 24 -10.18 13.78 -4.26
N ASP A 25 -10.08 13.14 -3.09
CA ASP A 25 -8.89 13.12 -2.24
C ASP A 25 -8.24 11.72 -2.15
N THR A 26 -8.85 10.69 -2.73
CA THR A 26 -8.36 9.31 -2.65
C THR A 26 -8.63 8.54 -3.94
N ASN A 27 -7.56 8.14 -4.63
CA ASN A 27 -7.58 7.25 -5.80
C ASN A 27 -6.71 5.99 -5.63
N ALA A 28 -6.21 5.73 -4.41
CA ALA A 28 -5.59 4.47 -4.00
C ALA A 28 -6.52 3.69 -3.07
N TYR A 29 -6.96 2.49 -3.47
CA TYR A 29 -7.83 1.67 -2.64
C TYR A 29 -7.89 0.20 -3.08
N ARG A 30 -8.27 -0.68 -2.15
CA ARG A 30 -8.60 -2.06 -2.47
C ARG A 30 -9.99 -2.16 -3.09
N LEU A 31 -10.09 -2.62 -4.33
CA LEU A 31 -11.36 -2.92 -5.01
C LEU A 31 -11.91 -4.30 -4.64
N ILE A 32 -11.06 -5.34 -4.59
CA ILE A 32 -11.46 -6.71 -4.25
C ILE A 32 -10.54 -7.26 -3.15
N ASN A 33 -11.14 -7.79 -2.10
CA ASN A 33 -10.48 -8.31 -0.90
C ASN A 33 -10.76 -9.80 -0.70
N SER A 34 -10.43 -10.62 -1.70
CA SER A 34 -10.44 -12.08 -1.60
C SER A 34 -11.77 -12.64 -1.06
N GLU A 35 -11.74 -13.44 0.00
CA GLU A 35 -12.90 -14.03 0.68
C GLU A 35 -13.90 -12.98 1.16
N GLY A 36 -13.41 -11.79 1.55
CA GLY A 36 -14.25 -10.68 2.01
C GLY A 36 -15.24 -10.21 0.95
N ASP A 37 -14.86 -10.31 -0.33
CA ASP A 37 -15.73 -10.03 -1.48
C ASP A 37 -16.27 -11.30 -2.16
N ARG A 38 -16.13 -12.45 -1.49
CA ARG A 38 -16.55 -13.78 -1.96
C ARG A 38 -15.90 -14.18 -3.28
N LEU A 39 -14.64 -13.79 -3.46
CA LEU A 39 -13.76 -14.13 -4.58
C LEU A 39 -12.42 -14.62 -4.02
N SER A 40 -12.45 -15.75 -3.30
CA SER A 40 -11.30 -16.32 -2.58
C SER A 40 -10.06 -16.45 -3.47
N GLY A 41 -8.93 -15.90 -3.04
CA GLY A 41 -7.67 -15.87 -3.76
C GLY A 41 -7.53 -14.78 -4.82
N LEU A 42 -8.54 -13.91 -5.00
CA LEU A 42 -8.48 -12.75 -5.90
C LEU A 42 -8.42 -11.45 -5.09
N ILE A 43 -7.32 -10.72 -5.23
CA ILE A 43 -7.17 -9.36 -4.71
C ILE A 43 -7.02 -8.41 -5.89
N VAL A 44 -7.69 -7.25 -5.82
CA VAL A 44 -7.51 -6.17 -6.79
C VAL A 44 -7.35 -4.87 -6.03
N ASP A 45 -6.18 -4.25 -6.17
CA ASP A 45 -5.89 -2.90 -5.68
C ASP A 45 -5.88 -1.92 -6.86
N ILE A 46 -6.47 -0.74 -6.67
CA ILE A 46 -6.52 0.35 -7.64
C ILE A 46 -5.55 1.43 -7.19
N PHE A 47 -4.64 1.81 -8.07
CA PHE A 47 -3.65 2.85 -7.89
C PHE A 47 -3.74 3.84 -9.04
N ALA A 48 -4.46 4.95 -8.83
CA ALA A 48 -4.85 5.87 -9.89
C ALA A 48 -5.59 5.15 -11.02
N ASP A 49 -5.00 5.05 -12.21
CA ASP A 49 -5.56 4.38 -13.39
C ASP A 49 -5.05 2.95 -13.61
N VAL A 50 -4.28 2.41 -12.66
CA VAL A 50 -3.71 1.06 -12.69
C VAL A 50 -4.46 0.14 -11.72
N ALA A 51 -4.96 -0.98 -12.23
CA ALA A 51 -5.43 -2.10 -11.41
C ALA A 51 -4.32 -3.15 -11.24
N VAL A 52 -3.88 -3.37 -10.01
CA VAL A 52 -2.96 -4.44 -9.65
C VAL A 52 -3.77 -5.64 -9.16
N ILE A 53 -3.77 -6.71 -9.95
CA ILE A 53 -4.51 -7.93 -9.64
C ILE A 53 -3.54 -8.95 -9.07
N ALA A 54 -3.75 -9.35 -7.82
CA ALA A 54 -3.01 -10.42 -7.18
C ALA A 54 -3.85 -11.70 -7.13
N SER A 55 -3.22 -12.79 -7.56
CA SER A 55 -3.82 -14.12 -7.67
C SER A 55 -3.12 -15.08 -6.72
N SER A 56 -3.90 -15.82 -5.95
CA SER A 56 -3.38 -16.82 -5.00
C SER A 56 -4.22 -18.09 -4.95
N ALA A 57 -5.01 -18.36 -5.99
CA ALA A 57 -5.80 -19.60 -6.12
C ALA A 57 -5.84 -20.06 -7.58
N ALA A 58 -5.84 -21.38 -7.81
CA ALA A 58 -5.75 -21.93 -9.16
C ALA A 58 -6.91 -21.51 -10.09
N TRP A 59 -8.12 -21.30 -9.54
CA TRP A 59 -9.26 -20.82 -10.32
C TRP A 59 -9.06 -19.39 -10.83
N VAL A 60 -8.35 -18.54 -10.09
CA VAL A 60 -8.07 -17.15 -10.48
C VAL A 60 -7.16 -17.13 -11.71
N GLU A 61 -6.13 -17.98 -11.73
CA GLU A 61 -5.28 -18.18 -12.91
C GLU A 61 -6.08 -18.76 -14.09
N LYS A 62 -6.96 -19.74 -13.83
CA LYS A 62 -7.80 -20.35 -14.87
C LYS A 62 -8.71 -19.34 -15.59
N TYR A 63 -9.25 -18.36 -14.86
CA TYR A 63 -10.18 -17.35 -15.39
C TYR A 63 -9.51 -15.97 -15.57
N ARG A 64 -8.18 -15.95 -15.72
CA ARG A 64 -7.39 -14.73 -15.79
C ARG A 64 -7.89 -13.76 -16.85
N GLN A 65 -8.18 -14.23 -18.07
CA GLN A 65 -8.60 -13.36 -19.17
C GLN A 65 -9.96 -12.70 -18.89
N GLU A 66 -10.92 -13.45 -18.36
CA GLU A 66 -12.23 -12.94 -17.99
C GLU A 66 -12.15 -11.96 -16.83
N ILE A 67 -11.32 -12.24 -15.83
CA ILE A 67 -11.09 -11.34 -14.70
C ILE A 67 -10.46 -10.03 -15.20
N GLN A 68 -9.42 -10.09 -16.03
CA GLN A 68 -8.81 -8.89 -16.61
C GLN A 68 -9.81 -8.10 -17.45
N PHE A 69 -10.63 -8.77 -18.26
CA PHE A 69 -11.68 -8.13 -19.04
C PHE A 69 -12.69 -7.40 -18.13
N LEU A 70 -13.22 -8.06 -17.10
CA LEU A 70 -14.21 -7.46 -16.20
C LEU A 70 -13.60 -6.30 -15.38
N VAL A 71 -12.37 -6.45 -14.88
CA VAL A 71 -11.66 -5.38 -14.16
C VAL A 71 -11.37 -4.18 -15.07
N SER A 72 -11.08 -4.41 -16.36
CA SER A 72 -10.89 -3.32 -17.33
C SER A 72 -12.14 -2.47 -17.58
N LYS A 73 -13.32 -2.94 -17.17
CA LYS A 73 -14.58 -2.18 -17.26
C LYS A 73 -14.85 -1.32 -16.03
N VAL A 74 -14.03 -1.43 -14.98
CA VAL A 74 -14.13 -0.57 -13.81
C VAL A 74 -13.72 0.84 -14.21
N ASN A 75 -14.55 1.83 -13.86
CA ASN A 75 -14.33 3.21 -14.25
C ASN A 75 -12.98 3.74 -13.75
N GLY A 76 -12.23 4.39 -14.64
CA GLY A 76 -10.92 4.95 -14.34
C GLY A 76 -9.74 3.99 -14.51
N VAL A 77 -9.99 2.68 -14.73
CA VAL A 77 -8.91 1.72 -14.99
C VAL A 77 -8.50 1.77 -16.46
N SER A 78 -7.24 2.11 -16.72
CA SER A 78 -6.62 2.12 -18.05
C SER A 78 -5.57 1.02 -18.21
N HIS A 79 -4.97 0.59 -17.10
CA HIS A 79 -3.88 -0.36 -17.08
C HIS A 79 -4.15 -1.49 -16.10
N ILE A 80 -3.70 -2.69 -16.45
CA ILE A 80 -3.80 -3.87 -15.59
C ILE A 80 -2.40 -4.48 -15.42
N LYS A 81 -2.02 -4.72 -14.17
CA LYS A 81 -0.81 -5.45 -13.80
C LYS A 81 -1.22 -6.72 -13.06
N TRP A 82 -0.83 -7.89 -13.57
CA TRP A 82 -1.07 -9.17 -12.91
C TRP A 82 0.14 -9.53 -12.04
N ARG A 83 -0.10 -9.91 -10.78
CA ARG A 83 0.94 -10.25 -9.79
C ARG A 83 0.57 -11.55 -9.08
N PRO A 84 0.90 -12.70 -9.66
CA PRO A 84 0.54 -13.97 -9.05
C PRO A 84 1.44 -14.26 -7.85
N SER A 85 0.86 -14.84 -6.79
CA SER A 85 1.58 -15.26 -5.59
C SER A 85 2.16 -16.65 -5.83
N THR A 86 3.34 -16.73 -6.43
CA THR A 86 3.97 -17.98 -6.86
C THR A 86 4.05 -19.04 -5.76
N ASP A 87 4.40 -18.63 -4.53
CA ASP A 87 4.57 -19.55 -3.41
C ASP A 87 3.22 -20.16 -2.98
N ILE A 88 2.17 -19.35 -2.92
CA ILE A 88 0.82 -19.82 -2.54
C ILE A 88 0.23 -20.69 -3.66
N LEU A 89 0.42 -20.31 -4.91
CA LEU A 89 -0.07 -21.10 -6.05
C LEU A 89 0.64 -22.46 -6.13
N LYS A 90 1.92 -22.52 -5.75
CA LYS A 90 2.65 -23.79 -5.64
C LYS A 90 2.06 -24.70 -4.56
N GLU A 91 1.66 -24.16 -3.41
CA GLU A 91 0.95 -24.91 -2.36
C GLU A 91 -0.43 -25.41 -2.85
N GLU A 92 -1.10 -24.66 -3.73
CA GLU A 92 -2.34 -25.05 -4.43
C GLU A 92 -2.11 -26.07 -5.57
N GLY A 93 -0.87 -26.49 -5.82
CA GLY A 93 -0.51 -27.46 -6.86
C GLY A 93 -0.33 -26.86 -8.26
N LEU A 94 -0.20 -25.53 -8.37
CA LEU A 94 0.04 -24.83 -9.64
C LEU A 94 1.42 -24.14 -9.64
N ASP A 95 2.40 -24.76 -10.30
CA ASP A 95 3.74 -24.17 -10.47
C ASP A 95 3.78 -23.25 -11.69
N ILE A 96 3.89 -21.94 -11.45
CA ILE A 96 4.01 -20.90 -12.47
C ILE A 96 5.37 -20.21 -12.43
N SER A 97 6.36 -20.78 -11.73
CA SER A 97 7.67 -20.15 -11.53
C SER A 97 8.44 -19.84 -12.82
N GLU A 98 8.15 -20.57 -13.90
CA GLU A 98 8.74 -20.35 -15.23
C GLU A 98 8.08 -19.20 -16.01
N HIS A 99 6.90 -18.74 -15.58
CA HIS A 99 6.15 -17.67 -16.25
C HIS A 99 6.58 -16.30 -15.71
N LYS A 100 7.75 -15.82 -16.14
CA LYS A 100 8.15 -14.43 -15.90
C LYS A 100 7.41 -13.53 -16.87
N GLU A 101 6.53 -12.68 -16.37
CA GLU A 101 6.01 -11.58 -17.18
C GLU A 101 7.15 -10.65 -17.59
N PRO A 102 7.13 -10.12 -18.82
CA PRO A 102 8.09 -9.10 -19.23
C PRO A 102 8.03 -7.92 -18.25
N ALA A 103 9.22 -7.37 -17.95
CA ALA A 103 9.34 -6.24 -17.04
C ALA A 103 8.45 -5.08 -17.53
N SER A 104 7.61 -4.55 -16.63
CA SER A 104 6.78 -3.38 -16.93
C SER A 104 7.68 -2.17 -17.21
N THR A 105 7.33 -1.38 -18.22
CA THR A 105 7.99 -0.09 -18.51
C THR A 105 7.61 1.00 -17.50
N CYS A 106 6.47 0.85 -16.81
CA CYS A 106 6.02 1.75 -15.75
C CYS A 106 6.22 1.06 -14.41
N SER A 107 7.29 1.43 -13.68
CA SER A 107 7.65 0.84 -12.39
C SER A 107 7.00 1.56 -11.21
N THR A 108 6.58 2.81 -11.40
CA THR A 108 5.97 3.64 -10.36
C THR A 108 4.74 4.37 -10.87
N VAL A 109 3.77 4.61 -9.99
CA VAL A 109 2.55 5.37 -10.26
C VAL A 109 2.32 6.40 -9.15
N LYS A 110 1.88 7.60 -9.51
CA LYS A 110 1.46 8.60 -8.54
C LYS A 110 0.02 8.37 -8.16
N VAL A 111 -0.24 8.23 -6.87
CA VAL A 111 -1.58 8.09 -6.31
C VAL A 111 -1.83 9.15 -5.26
N MET A 112 -3.08 9.30 -4.87
CA MET A 112 -3.50 10.19 -3.80
C MET A 112 -4.31 9.39 -2.79
N GLU A 113 -4.05 9.62 -1.51
CA GLU A 113 -4.81 9.09 -0.40
C GLU A 113 -4.93 10.15 0.69
N ASN A 114 -6.15 10.47 1.12
CA ASN A 114 -6.45 11.51 2.11
C ASN A 114 -5.82 12.88 1.73
N GLY A 115 -5.77 13.16 0.43
CA GLY A 115 -5.16 14.35 -0.16
C GLY A 115 -3.64 14.42 0.01
N ILE A 116 -2.95 13.31 0.26
CA ILE A 116 -1.49 13.18 0.20
C ILE A 116 -1.14 12.41 -1.05
N VAL A 117 -0.18 12.90 -1.81
CA VAL A 117 0.32 12.26 -3.02
C VAL A 117 1.44 11.30 -2.66
N TYR A 118 1.38 10.07 -3.18
CA TYR A 118 2.39 9.05 -3.00
C TYR A 118 2.91 8.56 -4.35
N LEU A 119 4.21 8.32 -4.43
CA LEU A 119 4.81 7.51 -5.48
C LEU A 119 4.80 6.04 -5.02
N VAL A 120 4.04 5.21 -5.75
CA VAL A 120 3.85 3.79 -5.46
C VAL A 120 4.66 2.97 -6.45
N SER A 121 5.54 2.11 -5.96
CA SER A 121 6.25 1.13 -6.79
C SER A 121 5.36 -0.08 -7.06
N LEU A 122 5.01 -0.32 -8.31
CA LEU A 122 4.18 -1.46 -8.73
C LEU A 122 4.89 -2.81 -8.57
N GLU A 123 6.21 -2.79 -8.41
CA GLU A 123 7.06 -3.95 -8.11
C GLU A 123 7.40 -4.05 -6.60
N GLY A 124 6.89 -3.13 -5.78
CA GLY A 124 7.10 -3.10 -4.34
C GLY A 124 6.45 -4.25 -3.57
N GLN A 125 6.61 -4.24 -2.24
CA GLN A 125 6.01 -5.23 -1.35
C GLN A 125 4.47 -5.26 -1.47
N LYS A 126 3.87 -6.42 -1.20
CA LYS A 126 2.45 -6.71 -1.49
C LYS A 126 2.12 -6.40 -2.95
N THR A 127 1.15 -5.53 -3.21
CA THR A 127 0.76 -5.03 -4.53
C THR A 127 1.48 -3.72 -4.91
N GLY A 128 2.27 -3.15 -3.97
CA GLY A 128 3.03 -1.91 -4.16
C GLY A 128 2.76 -0.85 -3.10
N PHE A 129 1.59 -0.86 -2.46
CA PHE A 129 1.18 0.11 -1.43
C PHE A 129 0.24 -0.53 -0.40
N TYR A 130 0.35 -0.07 0.85
CA TYR A 130 -0.41 -0.58 1.99
C TYR A 130 -1.76 0.14 2.11
N ALA A 131 -2.71 -0.18 1.22
CA ALA A 131 -4.06 0.40 1.23
C ALA A 131 -4.88 0.02 2.47
N ASP A 132 -4.50 -1.04 3.18
CA ASP A 132 -5.10 -1.48 4.44
C ASP A 132 -4.85 -0.50 5.60
N GLN A 133 -3.77 0.28 5.54
CA GLN A 133 -3.39 1.24 6.57
C GLN A 133 -3.99 2.65 6.37
N ARG A 134 -4.83 2.87 5.34
CA ARG A 134 -5.39 4.20 5.00
C ARG A 134 -6.05 4.90 6.18
N GLU A 135 -6.97 4.22 6.86
CA GLU A 135 -7.72 4.83 7.96
C GLU A 135 -6.85 5.08 9.18
N ASN A 136 -5.88 4.20 9.44
CA ASN A 136 -4.92 4.39 10.52
C ASN A 136 -4.02 5.60 10.24
N ARG A 137 -3.55 5.75 9.00
CA ARG A 137 -2.81 6.93 8.55
C ARG A 137 -3.63 8.22 8.71
N TYR A 138 -4.91 8.19 8.33
CA TYR A 138 -5.81 9.33 8.54
C TYR A 138 -5.92 9.70 10.03
N ILE A 139 -6.13 8.72 10.91
CA ILE A 139 -6.20 8.94 12.37
C ILE A 139 -4.93 9.60 12.89
N ILE A 140 -3.75 9.16 12.44
CA ILE A 140 -2.47 9.78 12.84
C ILE A 140 -2.42 11.26 12.47
N SER A 141 -2.93 11.65 11.30
CA SER A 141 -3.00 13.08 10.93
C SER A 141 -3.83 13.90 11.92
N LEU A 142 -4.91 13.33 12.48
CA LEU A 142 -5.77 14.02 13.45
C LEU A 142 -5.12 14.20 14.82
N LEU A 143 -4.16 13.33 15.16
CA LEU A 143 -3.48 13.31 16.46
C LEU A 143 -2.16 14.08 16.48
N SER A 144 -1.65 14.46 15.30
CA SER A 144 -0.25 14.90 15.17
C SER A 144 -0.01 16.39 15.37
N LYS A 145 -1.05 17.22 15.50
CA LYS A 145 -0.90 18.67 15.65
C LYS A 145 0.04 19.04 16.82
N ASP A 146 1.08 19.80 16.51
CA ASP A 146 2.10 20.29 17.44
C ASP A 146 2.87 19.17 18.19
N GLN A 147 2.79 17.91 17.72
CA GLN A 147 3.46 16.75 18.33
C GLN A 147 4.85 16.51 17.72
N ARG A 148 5.78 15.95 18.50
CA ARG A 148 6.98 15.27 18.02
C ARG A 148 6.66 13.81 17.74
N VAL A 149 6.78 13.39 16.49
CA VAL A 149 6.34 12.08 16.01
C VAL A 149 7.52 11.20 15.60
N LEU A 150 7.53 9.95 16.08
CA LEU A 150 8.46 8.92 15.64
C LEU A 150 7.70 7.81 14.89
N ASP A 151 8.08 7.55 13.65
CA ASP A 151 7.51 6.53 12.77
C ASP A 151 8.52 5.39 12.56
N LEU A 152 8.36 4.28 13.28
CA LEU A 152 9.26 3.13 13.22
C LEU A 152 8.78 2.09 12.20
N CYS A 153 9.71 1.63 11.36
CA CYS A 153 9.41 0.80 10.17
C CYS A 153 8.55 1.56 9.16
N CYS A 154 8.92 2.82 8.89
CA CYS A 154 8.09 3.78 8.18
C CYS A 154 7.90 3.48 6.68
N TYR A 155 8.67 2.55 6.10
CA TYR A 155 8.66 2.22 4.69
C TYR A 155 8.78 3.49 3.80
N SER A 156 7.79 3.76 2.95
CA SER A 156 7.73 4.95 2.08
C SER A 156 7.16 6.19 2.76
N GLY A 157 7.15 6.22 4.10
CA GLY A 157 6.78 7.38 4.93
C GLY A 157 5.27 7.58 5.10
N GLY A 158 4.45 6.55 4.89
CA GLY A 158 2.99 6.68 4.88
C GLY A 158 2.42 7.41 6.11
N PHE A 159 2.81 6.96 7.30
CA PHE A 159 2.40 7.56 8.56
C PHE A 159 3.08 8.91 8.80
N ALA A 160 4.40 9.00 8.61
CA ALA A 160 5.16 10.24 8.73
C ALA A 160 4.58 11.40 7.90
N LEU A 161 4.17 11.14 6.65
CA LEU A 161 3.57 12.14 5.77
C LEU A 161 2.19 12.59 6.26
N ASN A 162 1.38 11.69 6.82
CA ASN A 162 0.11 12.04 7.43
C ASN A 162 0.29 12.85 8.71
N ALA A 163 1.27 12.48 9.55
CA ALA A 163 1.61 13.24 10.73
C ALA A 163 2.04 14.67 10.38
N ALA A 164 2.91 14.82 9.38
CA ALA A 164 3.36 16.12 8.88
C ALA A 164 2.19 16.96 8.34
N LYS A 165 1.32 16.38 7.50
CA LYS A 165 0.10 17.06 7.01
C LYS A 165 -0.86 17.44 8.14
N GLY A 166 -0.91 16.63 9.19
CA GLY A 166 -1.66 16.88 10.43
C GLY A 166 -1.12 18.02 11.30
N GLY A 167 0.03 18.60 10.94
CA GLY A 167 0.64 19.71 11.66
C GLY A 167 1.61 19.30 12.76
N ALA A 168 2.25 18.14 12.64
CA ALA A 168 3.37 17.75 13.52
C ALA A 168 4.44 18.85 13.58
N ASP A 169 5.03 19.03 14.75
CA ASP A 169 6.15 19.96 14.90
C ASP A 169 7.43 19.39 14.28
N ASN A 170 7.69 18.11 14.54
CA ASN A 170 8.78 17.33 13.95
C ASN A 170 8.34 15.87 13.75
N VAL A 171 8.79 15.25 12.66
CA VAL A 171 8.59 13.84 12.35
C VAL A 171 9.92 13.19 11.98
N ILE A 172 10.26 12.08 12.66
CA ILE A 172 11.37 11.21 12.27
C ILE A 172 10.82 9.85 11.88
N GLY A 173 11.16 9.39 10.66
CA GLY A 173 10.87 8.04 10.20
C GLY A 173 12.12 7.17 10.14
N ILE A 174 12.04 5.93 10.65
CA ILE A 174 13.13 4.96 10.65
C ILE A 174 12.76 3.75 9.80
N ASP A 175 13.61 3.41 8.82
CA ASP A 175 13.47 2.16 8.07
C ASP A 175 14.84 1.57 7.70
N SER A 176 14.89 0.25 7.53
CA SER A 176 16.12 -0.46 7.13
C SER A 176 16.37 -0.38 5.62
N SER A 177 15.33 -0.17 4.82
CA SER A 177 15.36 -0.16 3.37
C SER A 177 15.69 1.23 2.82
N GLY A 178 16.88 1.38 2.24
CA GLY A 178 17.30 2.64 1.60
C GLY A 178 16.34 3.07 0.49
N SER A 179 15.92 2.15 -0.37
CA SER A 179 15.00 2.45 -1.48
C SER A 179 13.60 2.85 -1.01
N ALA A 180 13.16 2.38 0.17
CA ALA A 180 11.90 2.83 0.74
C ALA A 180 12.01 4.28 1.23
N LEU A 181 13.14 4.62 1.87
CA LEU A 181 13.41 5.99 2.31
C LEU A 181 13.65 6.95 1.13
N ASP A 182 14.22 6.49 0.02
CA ASP A 182 14.33 7.29 -1.20
C ASP A 182 12.92 7.70 -1.70
N LEU A 183 11.98 6.74 -1.77
CA LEU A 183 10.58 7.03 -2.08
C LEU A 183 9.92 7.95 -1.04
N ALA A 184 10.22 7.76 0.25
CA ALA A 184 9.69 8.60 1.32
C ALA A 184 10.14 10.07 1.17
N ASN A 185 11.42 10.29 0.84
CA ASN A 185 11.96 11.62 0.56
C ASN A 185 11.34 12.25 -0.70
N GLU A 186 11.13 11.47 -1.76
CA GLU A 186 10.40 11.94 -2.94
C GLU A 186 8.97 12.36 -2.58
N ASN A 187 8.28 11.61 -1.72
CA ASN A 187 6.94 11.94 -1.27
C ASN A 187 6.89 13.26 -0.45
N ILE A 188 7.92 13.60 0.32
CA ILE A 188 8.00 14.93 0.98
C ILE A 188 7.97 16.03 -0.07
N VAL A 189 8.78 15.91 -1.13
CA VAL A 189 8.86 16.89 -2.22
C VAL A 189 7.53 17.00 -2.95
N LEU A 190 6.88 15.87 -3.26
CA LEU A 190 5.60 15.83 -3.96
C LEU A 190 4.46 16.54 -3.21
N ASN A 191 4.53 16.60 -1.89
CA ASN A 191 3.51 17.22 -1.04
C ASN A 191 3.92 18.60 -0.52
N GLU A 192 5.03 19.15 -1.01
CA GLU A 192 5.56 20.46 -0.58
C GLU A 192 5.74 20.56 0.95
N LEU A 193 6.01 19.43 1.60
CA LEU A 193 6.20 19.37 3.05
C LEU A 193 7.56 19.96 3.44
N ASN A 194 7.61 20.59 4.60
CA ASN A 194 8.84 21.22 5.09
C ASN A 194 9.90 20.14 5.41
N GLN A 195 10.94 20.08 4.58
CA GLN A 195 12.06 19.14 4.73
C GLN A 195 12.86 19.33 6.04
N GLY A 196 12.77 20.51 6.67
CA GLY A 196 13.36 20.75 7.98
C GLY A 196 12.56 20.15 9.15
N LYS A 197 11.30 19.74 8.91
CA LYS A 197 10.41 19.15 9.93
C LYS A 197 10.20 17.65 9.79
N VAL A 198 10.43 17.09 8.61
CA VAL A 198 10.28 15.65 8.35
C VAL A 198 11.62 15.09 7.89
N SER A 199 12.11 14.06 8.58
CA SER A 199 13.37 13.41 8.23
C SER A 199 13.25 11.90 8.26
N PHE A 200 14.02 11.25 7.40
CA PHE A 200 14.07 9.79 7.30
C PHE A 200 15.49 9.30 7.54
N VAL A 201 15.64 8.34 8.46
CA VAL A 201 16.94 7.79 8.85
C VAL A 201 16.98 6.30 8.54
N LYS A 202 18.00 5.90 7.78
CA LYS A 202 18.24 4.48 7.51
C LYS A 202 18.81 3.81 8.75
N GLY A 203 18.09 2.82 9.29
CA GLY A 203 18.51 2.13 10.50
C GLY A 203 17.61 0.96 10.87
N ASP A 204 18.12 0.12 11.76
CA ASP A 204 17.30 -0.88 12.44
C ASP A 204 16.50 -0.22 13.56
N ALA A 205 15.18 -0.46 13.60
CA ALA A 205 14.28 0.17 14.55
C ALA A 205 14.65 -0.16 16.01
N THR A 206 15.09 -1.39 16.29
CA THR A 206 15.48 -1.80 17.65
C THR A 206 16.74 -1.08 18.10
N THR A 207 17.71 -0.96 17.21
CA THR A 207 18.97 -0.25 17.45
C THR A 207 18.73 1.23 17.68
N PHE A 208 17.90 1.86 16.84
CA PHE A 208 17.50 3.26 17.00
C PHE A 208 16.83 3.49 18.36
N MET A 209 15.83 2.67 18.72
CA MET A 209 15.14 2.80 20.01
C MET A 209 16.09 2.69 21.22
N LYS A 210 17.07 1.78 21.18
CA LYS A 210 18.08 1.67 22.26
C LYS A 210 18.93 2.93 22.38
N GLY A 211 19.34 3.52 21.24
CA GLY A 211 20.07 4.79 21.20
C GLY A 211 19.22 5.93 21.78
N ALA A 212 18.00 6.09 21.28
CA ALA A 212 17.06 7.11 21.75
C ALA A 212 16.80 7.02 23.27
N ILE A 213 16.65 5.80 23.82
CA ILE A 213 16.54 5.59 25.28
C ILE A 213 17.81 6.04 26.01
N SER A 214 18.99 5.71 25.50
CA SER A 214 20.26 6.08 26.13
C SER A 214 20.53 7.60 26.12
N GLU A 215 20.00 8.29 25.11
CA GLU A 215 20.07 9.74 24.96
C GLU A 215 18.90 10.46 25.64
N ASN A 216 17.99 9.70 26.27
CA ASN A 216 16.78 10.19 26.93
C ASN A 216 15.91 11.05 25.99
N GLU A 217 15.85 10.66 24.72
CA GLU A 217 14.95 11.27 23.75
C GLU A 217 13.49 10.97 24.08
N LEU A 218 12.63 11.97 23.88
CA LEU A 218 11.20 11.89 24.13
C LEU A 218 10.41 12.25 22.87
N TRP A 219 9.31 11.53 22.67
CA TRP A 219 8.38 11.66 21.56
C TRP A 219 6.97 11.72 22.13
N ASP A 220 6.11 12.56 21.56
CA ASP A 220 4.72 12.67 22.01
C ASP A 220 3.85 11.59 21.35
N LEU A 221 4.21 11.18 20.13
CA LEU A 221 3.54 10.12 19.38
C LEU A 221 4.57 9.15 18.78
N VAL A 222 4.42 7.86 19.07
CA VAL A 222 5.25 6.79 18.50
C VAL A 222 4.38 5.82 17.73
N ILE A 223 4.74 5.56 16.48
CA ILE A 223 4.07 4.66 15.55
C ILE A 223 5.00 3.46 15.35
N LEU A 224 4.45 2.26 15.46
CA LEU A 224 5.19 1.01 15.32
C LEU A 224 4.40 0.09 14.38
N ASP A 225 4.84 0.01 13.13
CA ASP A 225 4.24 -0.86 12.09
C ASP A 225 5.27 -1.89 11.57
N PRO A 226 5.65 -2.88 12.40
CA PRO A 226 6.70 -3.81 12.04
C PRO A 226 6.21 -4.80 10.97
N PRO A 227 7.13 -5.37 10.16
CA PRO A 227 6.79 -6.48 9.28
C PRO A 227 6.32 -7.70 10.10
N LYS A 228 5.76 -8.71 9.43
CA LYS A 228 5.33 -9.96 10.09
C LYS A 228 6.49 -10.61 10.86
N LEU A 229 6.40 -10.62 12.19
CA LEU A 229 7.41 -11.20 13.08
C LEU A 229 7.20 -12.70 13.34
N ALA A 230 5.96 -13.18 13.26
CA ALA A 230 5.64 -14.60 13.42
C ALA A 230 5.61 -15.29 12.04
N PRO A 231 6.54 -16.21 11.74
CA PRO A 231 6.51 -16.98 10.49
C PRO A 231 5.30 -17.92 10.48
N ARG A 232 4.79 -18.23 9.28
CA ARG A 232 3.85 -19.35 9.11
C ARG A 232 4.61 -20.64 9.42
N LYS A 233 4.08 -21.46 10.33
CA LYS A 233 4.55 -22.82 10.57
C LYS A 233 4.12 -23.74 9.44
#